data_AF-A0A377GJ19-F1
#
_entry.id   AF-A0A377GJ19-F1
#
_cell.length_a   1.000
_cell.length_b   1.000
_cell.length_c   1.000
_cell.angle_alpha   90.00
_cell.angle_beta   90.00
_cell.angle_gamma   90.00
#
_symmetry.space_group_name_H-M   'P 1'
#
loop_
_entity.id
_entity.type
_entity.pdbx_description
1 polymer ?
#
loop_
_entity_poly.entity_id
_entity_poly.type
_entity_poly.pdbx_seq_one_letter_code
_entity_poly.pdbx_strand_id
1 'polypeptide(L)'
;MALISQQISKIILLKLFLQIVLFIFPTLSAANVSLFNLRENSMHEKINVTDVRSSYLNSIKFFKYNYPKDHWAIDYTKAGTSIAHVKLKGKYNYSIILNPTDCRGYRTIIRYLNDSNSDIPSALNRPYTVAEERGLNEVTAMMERVYEKMGLIPQFAQLGNNSHSFDEKTRETIIGNEEEPGMLHLHLWGRGDPEHEFIAGVPLRGPKPGLMFDLIAKSKTEPTNQFAIKWDPKELEIALAAFKDMLSLYLESDEFKEEFSDSLEVSIDMTKAPSIECL
;
A
#
# COMPACT_ATOMS: atom_id res chain seq x y z
N MET A 1 25.86 7.76 52.23
CA MET A 1 26.88 6.91 51.59
C MET A 1 26.36 6.09 50.39
N ALA A 2 25.06 5.78 50.27
CA ALA A 2 24.53 4.98 49.15
C ALA A 2 24.52 5.69 47.78
N LEU A 3 24.34 7.02 47.72
CA LEU A 3 24.31 7.76 46.45
C LEU A 3 25.70 7.87 45.76
N ILE A 4 26.78 7.94 46.54
CA ILE A 4 28.15 8.04 46.02
C ILE A 4 28.60 6.69 45.44
N SER A 5 28.21 5.58 46.09
CA SER A 5 28.49 4.21 45.61
C SER A 5 27.79 3.89 44.28
N GLN A 6 26.55 4.38 44.07
CA GLN A 6 25.84 4.20 42.80
C GLN A 6 26.44 5.02 41.65
N GLN A 7 26.97 6.22 41.90
CA GLN A 7 27.63 7.00 40.85
C GLN A 7 29.00 6.42 40.47
N ILE A 8 29.76 5.91 41.44
CA ILE A 8 31.05 5.25 41.18
C ILE A 8 30.82 3.98 40.33
N SER A 9 29.77 3.20 40.61
CA SER A 9 29.43 1.99 39.86
C SER A 9 29.06 2.28 38.39
N LYS A 10 28.37 3.40 38.12
CA LYS A 10 28.02 3.83 36.75
C LYS A 10 29.24 4.30 35.95
N ILE A 11 30.19 4.97 36.59
CA ILE A 11 31.43 5.44 35.94
C ILE A 11 32.36 4.27 35.60
N ILE A 12 32.43 3.25 36.46
CA ILE A 12 33.23 2.03 36.21
C ILE A 12 32.65 1.24 35.04
N LEU A 13 31.32 1.06 34.98
CA LEU A 13 30.66 0.36 33.88
C LEU A 13 30.86 1.07 32.53
N LEU A 14 30.80 2.41 32.53
CA LEU A 14 30.99 3.21 31.32
C LEU A 14 32.43 3.12 30.78
N LYS A 15 33.43 3.07 31.67
CA LYS A 15 34.83 2.87 31.27
C LYS A 15 35.09 1.49 30.68
N LEU A 16 34.46 0.44 31.23
CA LEU A 16 34.57 -0.91 30.71
C LEU A 16 33.92 -1.02 29.31
N PHE A 17 32.78 -0.37 29.11
CA PHE A 17 32.08 -0.34 27.82
C PHE A 17 32.89 0.43 26.76
N LEU A 18 33.51 1.57 27.12
CA LEU A 18 34.36 2.33 26.19
C LEU A 18 35.63 1.55 25.78
N GLN A 19 36.23 0.79 26.71
CA GLN A 19 37.39 -0.05 26.40
C GLN A 19 37.03 -1.19 25.44
N ILE A 20 35.85 -1.80 25.58
CA ILE A 20 35.39 -2.85 24.66
C ILE A 20 35.14 -2.28 23.26
N VAL A 21 34.53 -1.09 23.15
CA VAL A 21 34.30 -0.43 21.85
C VAL A 21 35.62 -0.07 21.15
N LEU A 22 36.65 0.33 21.90
CA LEU A 22 37.99 0.62 21.34
C LEU A 22 38.79 -0.65 20.97
N PHE A 23 38.47 -1.81 21.54
CA PHE A 23 39.11 -3.09 21.19
C PHE A 23 38.43 -3.81 20.01
N ILE A 24 37.15 -3.56 19.75
CA ILE A 24 36.42 -4.18 18.62
C ILE A 24 36.63 -3.40 17.30
N PHE A 25 36.99 -2.12 17.38
CA PHE A 25 37.34 -1.31 16.21
C PHE A 25 38.80 -0.83 16.31
N PRO A 26 39.79 -1.61 15.87
CA PRO A 26 41.13 -1.07 15.70
C PRO A 26 41.05 -0.03 14.58
N THR A 27 41.50 1.17 14.91
CA THR A 27 41.77 2.25 13.98
C THR A 27 42.58 1.71 12.79
N LEU A 28 42.04 1.90 11.58
CA LEU A 28 42.79 1.85 10.33
C LEU A 28 43.89 2.91 10.39
N SER A 29 45.08 2.49 10.81
CA SER A 29 46.31 3.26 10.67
C SER A 29 46.86 3.10 9.25
N ALA A 30 47.20 4.25 8.68
CA ALA A 30 47.90 4.51 7.44
C ALA A 30 48.94 3.45 6.98
N ALA A 31 48.86 3.09 5.69
CA ALA A 31 50.00 3.01 4.77
C ALA A 31 49.55 2.79 3.30
N ASN A 32 49.87 3.77 2.45
CA ASN A 32 50.14 3.66 1.00
C ASN A 32 49.20 2.81 0.11
N VAL A 33 48.17 3.46 -0.44
CA VAL A 33 47.74 3.20 -1.82
C VAL A 33 47.69 4.54 -2.55
N SER A 34 48.25 4.56 -3.76
CA SER A 34 48.75 5.72 -4.50
C SER A 34 47.83 6.93 -4.60
N LEU A 35 48.35 8.07 -4.12
CA LEU A 35 48.02 9.41 -4.59
C LEU A 35 48.23 9.50 -6.11
N PHE A 36 47.36 10.26 -6.79
CA PHE A 36 47.32 10.57 -8.23
C PHE A 36 46.56 9.58 -9.14
N ASN A 37 45.21 9.61 -9.07
CA ASN A 37 44.33 9.76 -10.25
C ASN A 37 42.84 9.60 -9.90
N LEU A 38 42.34 10.46 -9.02
CA LEU A 38 40.91 10.76 -9.01
C LEU A 38 40.78 12.26 -9.21
N ARG A 39 40.55 12.65 -10.47
CA ARG A 39 39.95 13.94 -10.79
C ARG A 39 38.71 14.07 -9.90
N GLU A 40 38.80 14.94 -8.90
CA GLU A 40 37.64 15.60 -8.34
C GLU A 40 36.96 16.38 -9.47
N ASN A 41 36.08 15.71 -10.20
CA ASN A 41 34.98 16.40 -10.85
C ASN A 41 34.05 16.81 -9.71
N SER A 42 34.36 17.96 -9.13
CA SER A 42 33.46 18.80 -8.36
C SER A 42 32.14 18.95 -9.16
N MET A 43 31.16 18.08 -8.90
CA MET A 43 29.75 18.35 -9.20
C MET A 43 29.16 19.19 -8.08
N HIS A 44 29.69 20.38 -7.93
CA HIS A 44 28.95 21.54 -7.46
C HIS A 44 28.81 22.50 -8.65
N GLU A 45 28.22 22.01 -9.74
CA GLU A 45 27.36 22.90 -10.50
C GLU A 45 26.19 23.22 -9.57
N LYS A 46 26.20 24.44 -9.02
CA LYS A 46 24.99 25.08 -8.55
C LYS A 46 24.06 25.17 -9.76
N ILE A 47 23.24 24.15 -9.94
CA ILE A 47 22.15 24.20 -10.88
C ILE A 47 21.26 25.34 -10.39
N ASN A 48 21.22 26.43 -11.16
CA ASN A 48 20.23 27.48 -10.97
C ASN A 48 18.85 26.83 -11.12
N VAL A 49 18.13 26.68 -10.00
CA VAL A 49 16.81 26.05 -9.92
C VAL A 49 15.75 26.78 -10.77
N THR A 50 16.09 27.93 -11.32
CA THR A 50 15.25 28.71 -12.21
C THR A 50 15.23 28.22 -13.66
N ASP A 51 16.13 27.34 -14.10
CA ASP A 51 16.27 26.97 -15.53
C ASP A 51 16.12 25.46 -15.84
N VAL A 52 15.70 24.64 -14.87
CA VAL A 52 15.55 23.16 -15.03
C VAL A 52 14.11 22.76 -15.38
N ARG A 53 13.20 23.70 -15.58
CA ARG A 53 11.78 23.38 -15.84
C ARG A 53 11.51 22.86 -17.26
N SER A 54 12.47 22.85 -18.18
CA SER A 54 12.15 22.71 -19.61
C SER A 54 12.72 21.51 -20.38
N SER A 55 13.47 20.55 -19.81
CA SER A 55 14.00 19.45 -20.66
C SER A 55 14.09 18.02 -20.12
N TYR A 56 13.72 17.73 -18.87
CA TYR A 56 13.67 16.34 -18.35
C TYR A 56 12.28 15.86 -17.92
N LEU A 57 11.26 16.72 -18.00
CA LEU A 57 9.84 16.32 -17.93
C LEU A 57 9.44 15.70 -19.28
N ASN A 58 9.96 14.51 -19.57
CA ASN A 58 9.38 13.68 -20.61
C ASN A 58 7.93 13.39 -20.19
N SER A 59 6.99 13.79 -21.05
CA SER A 59 5.60 14.07 -20.71
C SER A 59 4.87 12.84 -20.16
N ILE A 60 4.39 12.91 -18.91
CA ILE A 60 3.35 11.99 -18.46
C ILE A 60 2.10 12.29 -19.30
N LYS A 61 1.61 11.29 -20.02
CA LYS A 61 0.37 11.35 -20.78
C LYS A 61 -0.69 10.49 -20.12
N PHE A 62 -1.92 10.96 -20.19
CA PHE A 62 -3.06 10.23 -19.71
C PHE A 62 -3.82 9.64 -20.89
N PHE A 63 -4.05 8.33 -20.84
CA PHE A 63 -4.73 7.60 -21.90
C PHE A 63 -6.19 8.08 -22.02
N LYS A 64 -6.58 8.49 -23.22
CA LYS A 64 -7.95 8.97 -23.49
C LYS A 64 -8.77 7.81 -24.04
N TYR A 65 -9.64 7.26 -23.20
CA TYR A 65 -10.48 6.12 -23.55
C TYR A 65 -11.80 6.17 -22.80
N ASN A 66 -12.88 5.80 -23.47
CA ASN A 66 -14.21 5.72 -22.88
C ASN A 66 -14.50 4.26 -22.51
N TYR A 67 -14.25 3.90 -21.25
CA TYR A 67 -14.51 2.54 -20.78
C TYR A 67 -16.02 2.23 -20.79
N PRO A 68 -16.42 1.00 -21.19
CA PRO A 68 -17.80 0.55 -21.11
C PRO A 68 -18.38 0.64 -19.70
N LYS A 69 -19.69 0.89 -19.55
CA LYS A 69 -20.33 1.01 -18.23
C LYS A 69 -20.22 -0.26 -17.38
N ASP A 70 -20.16 -1.43 -18.04
CA ASP A 70 -20.00 -2.75 -17.43
C ASP A 70 -18.54 -3.18 -17.24
N HIS A 71 -17.59 -2.30 -17.58
CA HIS A 71 -16.17 -2.49 -17.28
C HIS A 71 -15.97 -2.56 -15.77
N TRP A 72 -15.15 -3.51 -15.31
CA TRP A 72 -14.92 -3.81 -13.88
C TRP A 72 -14.42 -2.60 -13.08
N ALA A 73 -13.73 -1.65 -13.73
CA ALA A 73 -13.31 -0.40 -13.08
C ALA A 73 -14.47 0.57 -12.82
N ILE A 74 -15.60 0.46 -13.52
CA ILE A 74 -16.79 1.30 -13.30
C ILE A 74 -17.78 0.53 -12.42
N ASP A 75 -18.12 -0.70 -12.80
CA ASP A 75 -18.96 -1.62 -12.04
C ASP A 75 -18.10 -2.50 -11.11
N TYR A 76 -17.52 -1.88 -10.09
CA TYR A 76 -16.52 -2.51 -9.20
C TYR A 76 -17.12 -3.59 -8.29
N THR A 77 -18.42 -3.55 -8.02
CA THR A 77 -19.10 -4.53 -7.14
C THR A 77 -19.40 -5.84 -7.86
N LYS A 78 -19.36 -5.87 -9.21
CA LYS A 78 -19.59 -7.06 -10.05
C LYS A 78 -18.71 -8.25 -9.70
N ALA A 79 -17.51 -8.00 -9.16
CA ALA A 79 -16.61 -9.06 -8.71
C ALA A 79 -17.11 -9.81 -7.46
N GLY A 80 -18.13 -9.29 -6.77
CA GLY A 80 -18.71 -9.92 -5.58
C GLY A 80 -17.82 -9.82 -4.33
N THR A 81 -16.79 -8.96 -4.33
CA THR A 81 -15.80 -8.86 -3.26
C THR A 81 -15.92 -7.57 -2.42
N SER A 82 -17.06 -6.88 -2.52
CA SER A 82 -17.26 -5.59 -1.86
C SER A 82 -17.44 -5.74 -0.34
N ILE A 83 -16.68 -4.94 0.41
CA ILE A 83 -16.72 -4.88 1.87
C ILE A 83 -17.54 -3.66 2.29
N ALA A 84 -17.14 -2.47 1.84
CA ALA A 84 -17.75 -1.21 2.24
C ALA A 84 -17.54 -0.09 1.22
N HIS A 85 -18.45 0.86 1.26
CA HIS A 85 -18.32 2.19 0.69
C HIS A 85 -18.00 3.20 1.79
N VAL A 86 -17.04 4.10 1.55
CA VAL A 86 -16.63 5.13 2.51
C VAL A 86 -16.72 6.50 1.88
N LYS A 87 -17.40 7.43 2.56
CA LYS A 87 -17.52 8.82 2.15
C LYS A 87 -16.76 9.70 3.13
N LEU A 88 -15.74 10.40 2.63
CA LEU A 88 -14.92 11.32 3.41
C LEU A 88 -15.48 12.74 3.32
N LYS A 89 -15.78 13.33 4.48
CA LYS A 89 -16.25 14.73 4.64
C LYS A 89 -17.42 15.08 3.73
N GLY A 90 -18.33 14.12 3.54
CA GLY A 90 -19.49 14.26 2.66
C GLY A 90 -19.16 14.50 1.18
N LYS A 91 -17.91 14.31 0.74
CA LYS A 91 -17.45 14.72 -0.61
C LYS A 91 -16.79 13.61 -1.41
N TYR A 92 -15.75 12.96 -0.88
CA TYR A 92 -14.94 12.00 -1.65
C TYR A 92 -15.39 10.58 -1.35
N ASN A 93 -15.67 9.80 -2.39
CA ASN A 93 -16.16 8.44 -2.27
C ASN A 93 -15.05 7.44 -2.52
N TYR A 94 -14.95 6.42 -1.68
CA TYR A 94 -13.98 5.34 -1.76
C TYR A 94 -14.70 3.99 -1.65
N SER A 95 -14.13 2.99 -2.29
CA SER A 95 -14.54 1.58 -2.15
C SER A 95 -13.46 0.78 -1.44
N ILE A 96 -13.89 -0.21 -0.68
CA ILE A 96 -13.03 -1.20 -0.04
C ILE A 96 -13.52 -2.57 -0.49
N ILE A 97 -12.68 -3.30 -1.20
CA ILE A 97 -13.00 -4.64 -1.70
C ILE A 97 -11.88 -5.61 -1.32
N LEU A 98 -12.19 -6.89 -1.13
CA LEU A 98 -11.17 -7.93 -1.25
C LEU A 98 -10.68 -7.98 -2.69
N ASN A 99 -9.38 -8.19 -2.87
CA ASN A 99 -8.79 -8.30 -4.18
C ASN A 99 -9.35 -9.55 -4.87
N PRO A 100 -10.02 -9.42 -6.02
CA PRO A 100 -10.73 -10.54 -6.64
C PRO A 100 -9.80 -11.60 -7.24
N THR A 101 -8.53 -11.28 -7.47
CA THR A 101 -7.59 -12.16 -8.18
C THR A 101 -6.47 -12.71 -7.29
N ASP A 102 -6.35 -12.26 -6.05
CA ASP A 102 -5.31 -12.71 -5.11
C ASP A 102 -5.81 -12.72 -3.66
N CYS A 103 -5.98 -13.91 -3.09
CA CYS A 103 -6.44 -14.10 -1.71
C CYS A 103 -5.32 -13.99 -0.67
N ARG A 104 -4.05 -14.00 -1.10
CA ARG A 104 -2.89 -14.01 -0.19
C ARG A 104 -2.88 -12.76 0.70
N GLY A 105 -2.61 -12.95 1.99
CA GLY A 105 -2.61 -11.87 2.97
C GLY A 105 -3.97 -11.21 3.16
N TYR A 106 -5.06 -11.85 2.72
CA TYR A 106 -6.41 -11.30 2.63
C TYR A 106 -6.48 -9.95 1.92
N ARG A 107 -5.65 -9.77 0.89
CA ARG A 107 -5.40 -8.48 0.26
C ARG A 107 -6.69 -7.72 -0.07
N THR A 108 -6.79 -6.50 0.41
CA THR A 108 -7.83 -5.53 0.03
C THR A 108 -7.30 -4.55 -1.01
N ILE A 109 -8.22 -4.00 -1.81
CA ILE A 109 -8.00 -2.80 -2.62
C ILE A 109 -8.85 -1.70 -2.01
N ILE A 110 -8.21 -0.58 -1.69
CA ILE A 110 -8.89 0.66 -1.33
C ILE A 110 -8.76 1.59 -2.52
N ARG A 111 -9.88 2.08 -3.03
CA ARG A 111 -9.92 2.82 -4.29
C ARG A 111 -10.79 4.06 -4.17
N TYR A 112 -10.28 5.19 -4.65
CA TYR A 112 -11.07 6.38 -4.90
C TYR A 112 -12.00 6.18 -6.10
N LEU A 113 -13.29 6.45 -5.90
CA LEU A 113 -14.33 6.31 -6.91
C LEU A 113 -14.55 7.62 -7.65
N ASN A 114 -14.92 8.68 -6.93
CA ASN A 114 -15.35 9.96 -7.47
C ASN A 114 -15.56 11.01 -6.36
N ASP A 115 -15.71 12.26 -6.77
CA ASP A 115 -16.37 13.28 -5.96
C ASP A 115 -17.89 13.01 -5.99
N SER A 116 -18.61 13.38 -4.94
CA SER A 116 -20.07 13.25 -4.83
C SER A 116 -20.85 13.95 -5.95
N ASN A 117 -20.22 14.89 -6.65
CA ASN A 117 -20.82 15.61 -7.78
C ASN A 117 -20.33 15.14 -9.16
N SER A 118 -19.55 14.05 -9.23
CA SER A 118 -19.03 13.52 -10.49
C SER A 118 -19.33 12.04 -10.64
N ASP A 119 -19.11 11.46 -11.82
CA ASP A 119 -19.23 10.02 -12.05
C ASP A 119 -17.88 9.31 -11.86
N ILE A 120 -17.88 7.98 -11.71
CA ILE A 120 -16.65 7.19 -11.59
C ILE A 120 -15.69 7.38 -12.79
N PRO A 121 -16.16 7.37 -14.06
CA PRO A 121 -15.30 7.61 -15.21
C PRO A 121 -14.49 8.91 -15.15
N SER A 122 -15.03 10.00 -14.58
CA SER A 122 -14.30 11.28 -14.42
C SER A 122 -13.08 11.21 -13.49
N ALA A 123 -12.94 10.16 -12.68
CA ALA A 123 -11.78 9.93 -11.81
C ALA A 123 -10.69 9.06 -12.45
N LEU A 124 -10.89 8.57 -13.67
CA LEU A 124 -9.95 7.71 -14.38
C LEU A 124 -8.96 8.54 -15.20
N ASN A 125 -7.73 8.02 -15.36
CA ASN A 125 -6.73 8.56 -16.28
C ASN A 125 -6.54 10.09 -16.15
N ARG A 126 -6.33 10.57 -14.93
CA ARG A 126 -6.01 11.99 -14.66
C ARG A 126 -5.13 12.15 -13.43
N PRO A 127 -4.52 13.33 -13.23
CA PRO A 127 -3.91 13.67 -11.96
C PRO A 127 -4.93 13.66 -10.83
N TYR A 128 -4.48 13.24 -9.65
CA TYR A 128 -5.26 13.31 -8.42
C TYR A 128 -4.85 14.53 -7.59
N THR A 129 -5.81 15.10 -6.88
CA THR A 129 -5.56 16.20 -5.96
C THR A 129 -5.04 15.67 -4.63
N VAL A 130 -4.29 16.51 -3.90
CA VAL A 130 -3.81 16.17 -2.55
C VAL A 130 -4.95 15.78 -1.61
N ALA A 131 -6.16 16.32 -1.79
CA ALA A 131 -7.32 15.97 -0.98
C ALA A 131 -7.82 14.55 -1.27
N GLU A 132 -7.80 14.12 -2.54
CA GLU A 132 -8.15 12.76 -2.95
C GLU A 132 -7.11 11.75 -2.41
N GLU A 133 -5.82 12.08 -2.49
CA GLU A 133 -4.75 11.22 -1.95
C GLU A 133 -4.79 11.12 -0.42
N ARG A 134 -5.00 12.25 0.28
CA ARG A 134 -5.15 12.25 1.74
C ARG A 134 -6.32 11.39 2.18
N GLY A 135 -7.43 11.47 1.46
CA GLY A 135 -8.59 10.65 1.78
C GLY A 135 -8.36 9.16 1.54
N LEU A 136 -7.65 8.78 0.48
CA LEU A 136 -7.25 7.38 0.29
C LEU A 136 -6.42 6.87 1.49
N ASN A 137 -5.47 7.67 1.96
CA ASN A 137 -4.62 7.31 3.10
C ASN A 137 -5.39 7.26 4.43
N GLU A 138 -6.38 8.13 4.64
CA GLU A 138 -7.22 8.13 5.83
C GLU A 138 -8.11 6.87 5.90
N VAL A 139 -8.73 6.48 4.77
CA VAL A 139 -9.47 5.21 4.67
C VAL A 139 -8.54 4.00 4.88
N THR A 140 -7.28 4.11 4.45
CA THR A 140 -6.27 3.07 4.67
C THR A 140 -5.91 2.93 6.13
N ALA A 141 -5.66 4.04 6.83
CA ALA A 141 -5.37 4.04 8.27
C ALA A 141 -6.50 3.39 9.08
N MET A 142 -7.77 3.66 8.72
CA MET A 142 -8.94 2.97 9.29
C MET A 142 -8.88 1.46 9.04
N MET A 143 -8.61 1.03 7.81
CA MET A 143 -8.54 -0.39 7.48
C MET A 143 -7.35 -1.12 8.10
N GLU A 144 -6.22 -0.46 8.33
CA GLU A 144 -5.09 -1.04 9.07
C GLU A 144 -5.51 -1.52 10.46
N ARG A 145 -6.38 -0.76 11.15
CA ARG A 145 -6.92 -1.17 12.47
C ARG A 145 -7.71 -2.48 12.37
N VAL A 146 -8.42 -2.72 11.27
CA VAL A 146 -9.15 -3.98 11.04
C VAL A 146 -8.17 -5.15 10.95
N TYR A 147 -7.08 -5.02 10.20
CA TYR A 147 -6.04 -6.05 10.12
C TYR A 147 -5.36 -6.28 11.47
N GLU A 148 -5.04 -5.23 12.21
CA GLU A 148 -4.43 -5.36 13.54
C GLU A 148 -5.37 -6.09 14.52
N LYS A 149 -6.67 -5.79 14.51
CA LYS A 149 -7.65 -6.50 15.34
C LYS A 149 -7.84 -7.97 14.94
N MET A 150 -7.52 -8.35 13.70
CA MET A 150 -7.41 -9.76 13.27
C MET A 150 -6.09 -10.42 13.70
N GLY A 151 -5.19 -9.70 14.37
CA GLY A 151 -3.88 -10.21 14.79
C GLY A 151 -2.82 -10.23 13.69
N LEU A 152 -3.01 -9.44 12.63
CA LEU A 152 -2.11 -9.37 11.47
C LEU A 152 -1.20 -8.14 11.56
N ILE A 153 -0.03 -8.23 10.91
CA ILE A 153 0.84 -7.07 10.67
C ILE A 153 0.40 -6.43 9.35
N PRO A 154 -0.24 -5.24 9.36
CA PRO A 154 -0.66 -4.59 8.12
C PRO A 154 0.54 -4.11 7.32
N GLN A 155 0.46 -4.26 6.00
CA GLN A 155 1.37 -3.66 5.03
C GLN A 155 0.54 -3.13 3.87
N PHE A 156 0.89 -1.96 3.35
CA PHE A 156 0.22 -1.40 2.19
C PHE A 156 1.21 -0.80 1.19
N ALA A 157 0.76 -0.68 -0.06
CA ALA A 157 1.50 0.00 -1.11
C ALA A 157 0.52 0.65 -2.09
N GLN A 158 0.72 1.95 -2.33
CA GLN A 158 0.14 2.65 -3.47
C GLN A 158 1.07 2.48 -4.66
N LEU A 159 0.64 1.69 -5.64
CA LEU A 159 1.34 1.46 -6.90
C LEU A 159 0.44 1.92 -8.06
N GLY A 160 0.81 1.58 -9.28
CA GLY A 160 -0.05 1.76 -10.46
C GLY A 160 0.45 0.99 -11.68
N ASN A 161 1.43 0.09 -11.47
CA ASN A 161 2.27 -0.48 -12.53
C ASN A 161 1.45 -1.16 -13.63
N ASN A 162 0.33 -1.81 -13.29
CA ASN A 162 -0.51 -2.54 -14.24
C ASN A 162 -1.33 -1.62 -15.17
N SER A 163 -1.42 -0.33 -14.82
CA SER A 163 -2.02 0.73 -15.64
C SER A 163 -0.97 1.69 -16.21
N HIS A 164 0.32 1.50 -15.94
CA HIS A 164 1.38 2.39 -16.38
C HIS A 164 2.26 1.71 -17.44
N SER A 165 2.66 2.46 -18.47
CA SER A 165 3.63 1.98 -19.46
C SER A 165 4.64 3.08 -19.81
N PHE A 166 5.78 2.67 -20.36
CA PHE A 166 6.82 3.58 -20.81
C PHE A 166 7.16 3.29 -22.27
N ASP A 167 7.09 4.31 -23.12
CA ASP A 167 7.54 4.23 -24.51
C ASP A 167 8.99 4.68 -24.60
N GLU A 168 9.90 3.74 -24.87
CA GLU A 168 11.34 4.03 -24.94
C GLU A 168 11.71 4.96 -26.10
N LYS A 169 10.94 4.98 -27.20
CA LYS A 169 11.23 5.78 -28.38
C LYS A 169 10.86 7.24 -28.16
N THR A 170 9.66 7.49 -27.64
CA THR A 170 9.17 8.85 -27.35
C THR A 170 9.59 9.34 -25.98
N ARG A 171 10.09 8.44 -25.12
CA ARG A 171 10.42 8.66 -23.70
C ARG A 171 9.22 9.03 -22.84
N GLU A 172 8.01 8.76 -23.31
CA GLU A 172 6.76 9.13 -22.63
C GLU A 172 6.31 8.06 -21.63
N THR A 173 5.83 8.50 -20.47
CA THR A 173 5.11 7.62 -19.54
C THR A 173 3.62 7.78 -19.78
N ILE A 174 2.91 6.67 -19.98
CA ILE A 174 1.47 6.65 -20.23
C ILE A 174 0.77 6.06 -19.01
N ILE A 175 -0.26 6.76 -18.52
CA ILE A 175 -1.14 6.33 -17.42
C ILE A 175 -2.51 5.96 -18.00
N GLY A 176 -2.92 4.72 -17.75
CA GLY A 176 -4.09 4.06 -18.32
C GLY A 176 -3.77 3.31 -19.61
N ASN A 177 -4.56 2.27 -19.89
CA ASN A 177 -4.56 1.51 -21.15
C ASN A 177 -5.97 0.99 -21.45
N GLU A 178 -6.17 0.27 -22.55
CA GLU A 178 -7.50 -0.20 -22.95
C GLU A 178 -8.15 -1.18 -21.96
N GLU A 179 -7.34 -1.97 -21.23
CA GLU A 179 -7.81 -3.00 -20.29
C GLU A 179 -7.97 -2.49 -18.86
N GLU A 180 -7.14 -1.53 -18.45
CA GLU A 180 -7.00 -1.08 -17.07
C GLU A 180 -6.74 0.43 -17.00
N PRO A 181 -7.71 1.23 -16.52
CA PRO A 181 -7.49 2.65 -16.30
C PRO A 181 -6.50 2.90 -15.17
N GLY A 182 -5.79 4.03 -15.26
CA GLY A 182 -5.16 4.65 -14.12
C GLY A 182 -6.21 5.07 -13.11
N MET A 183 -6.10 4.52 -11.90
CA MET A 183 -6.99 4.75 -10.77
C MET A 183 -6.18 5.10 -9.53
N LEU A 184 -6.66 6.04 -8.72
CA LEU A 184 -6.13 6.26 -7.38
C LEU A 184 -6.60 5.12 -6.47
N HIS A 185 -5.70 4.20 -6.21
CA HIS A 185 -5.96 3.04 -5.37
C HIS A 185 -4.67 2.57 -4.72
N LEU A 186 -4.82 1.76 -3.68
CA LEU A 186 -3.71 1.05 -3.06
C LEU A 186 -4.12 -0.36 -2.65
N HIS A 187 -3.11 -1.16 -2.39
CA HIS A 187 -3.25 -2.50 -1.84
C HIS A 187 -2.89 -2.47 -0.36
N LEU A 188 -3.70 -3.13 0.46
CA LEU A 188 -3.44 -3.38 1.88
C LEU A 188 -3.55 -4.89 2.11
N TRP A 189 -2.66 -5.47 2.90
CA TRP A 189 -2.65 -6.90 3.20
C TRP A 189 -2.05 -7.16 4.58
N GLY A 190 -2.33 -8.34 5.13
CA GLY A 190 -1.80 -8.80 6.42
C GLY A 190 -0.58 -9.70 6.24
N ARG A 191 0.32 -9.66 7.23
CA ARG A 191 1.42 -10.62 7.39
C ARG A 191 1.32 -11.32 8.74
N GLY A 192 1.71 -12.59 8.75
CA GLY A 192 1.61 -13.50 9.88
C GLY A 192 2.13 -14.87 9.47
N ASP A 193 1.81 -15.93 10.22
CA ASP A 193 2.08 -17.30 9.80
C ASP A 193 1.22 -17.65 8.56
N PRO A 194 1.81 -17.94 7.38
CA PRO A 194 1.05 -18.21 6.16
C PRO A 194 0.07 -19.39 6.25
N GLU A 195 0.36 -20.38 7.09
CA GLU A 195 -0.49 -21.56 7.24
C GLU A 195 -1.57 -21.37 8.31
N HIS A 196 -1.50 -20.28 9.10
CA HIS A 196 -2.46 -20.02 10.15
C HIS A 196 -3.76 -19.41 9.60
N GLU A 197 -4.87 -19.89 10.15
CA GLU A 197 -6.21 -19.41 9.86
C GLU A 197 -6.60 -18.28 10.83
N PHE A 198 -6.05 -17.08 10.59
CA PHE A 198 -6.47 -15.86 11.32
C PHE A 198 -7.97 -15.55 11.11
N ILE A 199 -8.51 -16.02 9.99
CA ILE A 199 -9.95 -16.14 9.74
C ILE A 199 -10.22 -17.64 9.65
N ALA A 200 -11.05 -18.18 10.55
CA ALA A 200 -11.31 -19.63 10.61
C ALA A 200 -11.78 -20.18 9.26
N GLY A 201 -11.11 -21.23 8.76
CA GLY A 201 -11.40 -21.83 7.44
C GLY A 201 -10.76 -21.11 6.25
N VAL A 202 -9.94 -20.08 6.46
CA VAL A 202 -9.19 -19.40 5.40
C VAL A 202 -7.73 -19.24 5.85
N PRO A 203 -6.75 -19.89 5.21
CA PRO A 203 -5.34 -19.67 5.55
C PRO A 203 -4.84 -18.33 5.01
N LEU A 204 -3.96 -17.66 5.76
CA LEU A 204 -3.42 -16.34 5.39
C LEU A 204 -2.64 -16.36 4.06
N ARG A 205 -1.88 -17.43 3.83
CA ARG A 205 -0.96 -17.60 2.69
C ARG A 205 0.08 -16.46 2.63
N GLY A 206 0.69 -16.27 1.45
CA GLY A 206 1.78 -15.33 1.24
C GLY A 206 3.12 -15.84 1.79
N PRO A 207 4.21 -15.09 1.59
CA PRO A 207 5.51 -15.50 2.09
C PRO A 207 5.63 -15.26 3.59
N LYS A 208 6.44 -16.09 4.27
CA LYS A 208 6.74 -15.95 5.70
C LYS A 208 7.21 -14.51 6.04
N PRO A 209 6.88 -13.98 7.23
CA PRO A 209 7.34 -12.67 7.67
C PRO A 209 8.87 -12.53 7.56
N GLY A 210 9.34 -11.34 7.20
CA GLY A 210 10.74 -11.06 6.87
C GLY A 210 11.05 -11.14 5.36
N LEU A 211 10.23 -11.84 4.57
CA LEU A 211 10.32 -11.84 3.11
C LEU A 211 9.41 -10.76 2.49
N MET A 212 9.84 -10.22 1.33
CA MET A 212 9.04 -9.29 0.54
C MET A 212 7.80 -9.98 -0.04
N PHE A 213 6.65 -9.32 0.06
CA PHE A 213 5.40 -9.77 -0.56
C PHE A 213 5.33 -9.21 -1.99
N ASP A 214 5.28 -10.07 -3.00
CA ASP A 214 5.16 -9.64 -4.40
C ASP A 214 3.66 -9.46 -4.75
N LEU A 215 3.28 -8.21 -5.03
CA LEU A 215 1.90 -7.83 -5.41
C LEU A 215 1.56 -8.14 -6.88
N ILE A 216 2.53 -8.62 -7.65
CA ILE A 216 2.42 -9.04 -9.06
C ILE A 216 2.18 -7.86 -10.02
N ALA A 217 3.27 -7.38 -10.62
CA ALA A 217 3.19 -6.56 -11.83
C ALA A 217 2.90 -7.46 -13.06
N LYS A 218 2.04 -7.01 -13.97
CA LYS A 218 1.77 -7.68 -15.26
C LYS A 218 3.00 -7.64 -16.17
N SER A 219 3.72 -6.52 -16.19
CA SER A 219 4.98 -6.37 -16.89
C SER A 219 6.13 -6.87 -16.02
N LYS A 220 6.83 -7.91 -16.47
CA LYS A 220 8.03 -8.47 -15.82
C LYS A 220 9.11 -8.72 -16.86
N THR A 221 10.34 -8.33 -16.56
CA THR A 221 11.50 -8.67 -17.39
C THR A 221 11.98 -10.10 -17.12
N GLU A 222 11.83 -10.56 -15.88
CA GLU A 222 12.25 -11.89 -15.42
C GLU A 222 11.09 -12.57 -14.67
N PRO A 223 10.96 -13.91 -14.74
CA PRO A 223 9.99 -14.64 -13.93
C PRO A 223 10.22 -14.44 -12.42
N THR A 224 9.14 -14.37 -11.64
CA THR A 224 9.21 -14.37 -10.17
C THR A 224 8.58 -15.64 -9.60
N ASN A 225 9.04 -16.08 -8.42
CA ASN A 225 8.57 -17.31 -7.78
C ASN A 225 7.20 -17.15 -7.10
N GLN A 226 6.75 -15.91 -6.87
CA GLN A 226 5.45 -15.62 -6.28
C GLN A 226 4.42 -15.36 -7.39
N PHE A 227 3.20 -15.86 -7.18
CA PHE A 227 2.06 -15.69 -8.09
C PHE A 227 0.79 -15.42 -7.29
N ALA A 228 -0.18 -14.77 -7.92
CA ALA A 228 -1.48 -14.51 -7.33
C ALA A 228 -2.26 -15.84 -7.16
N ILE A 229 -2.93 -16.01 -6.03
CA ILE A 229 -3.75 -17.19 -5.75
C ILE A 229 -5.23 -16.77 -5.80
N LYS A 230 -6.00 -17.38 -6.69
CA LYS A 230 -7.44 -17.10 -6.78
C LYS A 230 -8.15 -17.53 -5.49
N TRP A 231 -9.21 -16.81 -5.16
CA TRP A 231 -10.13 -17.22 -4.11
C TRP A 231 -10.80 -18.55 -4.43
N ASP A 232 -10.83 -19.45 -3.45
CA ASP A 232 -11.88 -20.46 -3.38
C ASP A 232 -13.21 -19.74 -3.03
N PRO A 233 -14.34 -20.06 -3.69
CA PRO A 233 -15.60 -19.36 -3.46
C PRO A 233 -16.09 -19.39 -2.01
N LYS A 234 -15.89 -20.50 -1.30
CA LYS A 234 -16.30 -20.64 0.10
C LYS A 234 -15.39 -19.83 1.01
N GLU A 235 -14.08 -19.86 0.75
CA GLU A 235 -13.13 -19.02 1.47
C GLU A 235 -13.42 -17.51 1.29
N LEU A 236 -13.81 -17.09 0.08
CA LEU A 236 -14.17 -15.70 -0.18
C LEU A 236 -15.39 -15.27 0.64
N GLU A 237 -16.43 -16.10 0.69
CA GLU A 237 -17.62 -15.81 1.49
C GLU A 237 -17.26 -15.64 2.98
N ILE A 238 -16.46 -16.56 3.52
CA ILE A 238 -16.00 -16.52 4.91
C ILE A 238 -15.15 -15.26 5.16
N ALA A 239 -14.21 -14.96 4.28
CA ALA A 239 -13.35 -13.78 4.42
C ALA A 239 -14.15 -12.48 4.34
N LEU A 240 -15.12 -12.36 3.41
CA LEU A 240 -15.98 -11.18 3.33
C LEU A 240 -16.80 -10.98 4.61
N ALA A 241 -17.40 -12.05 5.14
CA ALA A 241 -18.14 -11.99 6.40
C ALA A 241 -17.23 -11.50 7.54
N ALA A 242 -16.05 -12.11 7.70
CA ALA A 242 -15.10 -11.74 8.74
C ALA A 242 -14.63 -10.28 8.64
N PHE A 243 -14.35 -9.77 7.44
CA PHE A 243 -13.97 -8.36 7.25
C PHE A 243 -15.12 -7.41 7.58
N LYS A 244 -16.35 -7.73 7.17
CA LYS A 244 -17.53 -6.91 7.47
C LYS A 244 -17.84 -6.89 8.96
N ASP A 245 -17.72 -8.03 9.64
CA ASP A 245 -17.94 -8.14 11.08
C ASP A 245 -16.87 -7.37 11.86
N MET A 246 -15.59 -7.55 11.51
CA MET A 246 -14.49 -6.84 12.17
C MET A 246 -14.52 -5.33 11.92
N LEU A 247 -14.89 -4.89 10.72
CA LEU A 247 -15.11 -3.48 10.43
C LEU A 247 -16.30 -2.96 11.25
N SER A 248 -17.44 -3.66 11.30
CA SER A 248 -18.60 -3.27 12.12
C SER A 248 -18.22 -3.09 13.59
N LEU A 249 -17.49 -4.06 14.16
CA LEU A 249 -17.01 -3.99 15.54
C LEU A 249 -16.08 -2.79 15.77
N TYR A 250 -15.22 -2.47 14.79
CA TYR A 250 -14.34 -1.32 14.89
C TYR A 250 -15.09 0.01 14.81
N LEU A 251 -16.09 0.15 13.94
CA LEU A 251 -16.90 1.37 13.82
C LEU A 251 -17.64 1.70 15.12
N GLU A 252 -18.00 0.70 15.91
CA GLU A 252 -18.64 0.89 17.22
C GLU A 252 -17.67 1.22 18.36
N SER A 253 -16.35 1.08 18.14
CA SER A 253 -15.34 1.31 19.16
C SER A 253 -15.08 2.80 19.42
N ASP A 254 -14.63 3.11 20.65
CA ASP A 254 -14.26 4.48 21.03
C ASP A 254 -13.07 4.98 20.20
N GLU A 255 -12.13 4.09 19.84
CA GLU A 255 -10.99 4.40 18.96
C GLU A 255 -11.44 4.98 17.61
N PHE A 256 -12.46 4.39 16.98
CA PHE A 256 -13.00 4.93 15.72
C PHE A 256 -13.74 6.26 15.93
N LYS A 257 -14.53 6.36 16.99
CA LYS A 257 -15.32 7.56 17.32
C LYS A 257 -14.42 8.76 17.65
N GLU A 258 -13.29 8.54 18.30
CA GLU A 258 -12.35 9.60 18.63
C GLU A 258 -11.54 10.07 17.41
N GLU A 259 -11.12 9.15 16.54
CA GLU A 259 -10.18 9.47 15.47
C GLU A 259 -10.85 9.79 14.13
N PHE A 260 -12.01 9.20 13.82
CA PHE A 260 -12.54 9.17 12.44
C PHE A 260 -14.01 9.54 12.29
N SER A 261 -14.86 9.49 13.33
CA SER A 261 -16.31 9.63 13.12
C SER A 261 -16.75 10.99 12.57
N ASP A 262 -15.95 12.03 12.77
CA ASP A 262 -16.23 13.36 12.23
C ASP A 262 -15.85 13.50 10.74
N SER A 263 -15.04 12.58 10.21
CA SER A 263 -14.52 12.65 8.85
C SER A 263 -15.02 11.53 7.94
N LEU A 264 -15.23 10.32 8.44
CA LEU A 264 -15.57 9.13 7.65
C LEU A 264 -17.01 8.68 7.91
N GLU A 265 -17.83 8.71 6.86
CA GLU A 265 -19.12 8.03 6.81
C GLU A 265 -18.93 6.66 6.14
N VAL A 266 -19.08 5.56 6.88
CA VAL A 266 -18.83 4.19 6.40
C VAL A 266 -20.15 3.44 6.23
N SER A 267 -20.35 2.84 5.06
CA SER A 267 -21.51 1.99 4.73
C SER A 267 -21.02 0.61 4.33
N ILE A 268 -21.32 -0.40 5.15
CA ILE A 268 -20.94 -1.79 4.87
C ILE A 268 -21.89 -2.40 3.84
N ASP A 269 -21.32 -3.04 2.82
CA ASP A 269 -22.09 -3.58 1.71
C ASP A 269 -22.77 -4.90 2.11
N MET A 270 -24.08 -4.82 2.37
CA MET A 270 -24.91 -5.96 2.74
C MET A 270 -25.37 -6.75 1.51
N THR A 271 -24.45 -7.34 0.75
CA THR A 271 -24.81 -8.34 -0.28
C THR A 271 -24.82 -9.74 0.32
N LYS A 272 -25.98 -10.42 0.22
CA LYS A 272 -26.08 -11.88 0.34
C LYS A 272 -25.22 -12.51 -0.75
N ALA A 273 -24.47 -13.56 -0.43
CA ALA A 273 -23.73 -14.35 -1.41
C ALA A 273 -24.62 -14.63 -2.64
N PRO A 274 -24.10 -14.51 -3.88
CA PRO A 274 -24.88 -14.87 -5.05
C PRO A 274 -25.36 -16.31 -4.88
N SER A 275 -26.68 -16.51 -4.96
CA SER A 275 -27.27 -17.84 -5.02
C SER A 275 -26.60 -18.60 -6.17
N ILE A 276 -26.13 -19.80 -5.87
CA ILE A 276 -25.55 -20.76 -6.82
C ILE A 276 -26.68 -21.24 -7.75
N GLU A 277 -27.18 -20.37 -8.62
CA GLU A 277 -28.14 -20.68 -9.68
C GLU A 277 -27.80 -19.80 -10.89
N CYS A 278 -26.64 -20.06 -11.51
CA CYS A 278 -26.32 -19.90 -12.93
C CYS A 278 -24.80 -20.07 -13.15
N LEU A 279 -24.35 -21.31 -13.23
CA LEU A 279 -23.21 -21.72 -14.04
C LEU A 279 -23.63 -22.93 -14.87
#